data_AF-A0A1G1PP43-F1
#
_entry.id   AF-A0A1G1PP43-F1
#
_cell.length_a   1.000
_cell.length_b   1.000
_cell.length_c   1.000
_cell.angle_alpha   90.00
_cell.angle_beta   90.00
_cell.angle_gamma   90.00
#
_symmetry.space_group_name_H-M   'P 1'
#
loop_
_entity.id
_entity.type
_entity.pdbx_description
1 polymer ?
#
loop_
_entity_poly.entity_id
_entity_poly.type
_entity_poly.pdbx_seq_one_letter_code
_entity_poly.pdbx_strand_id
1 'polypeptide(L)'
;MESLKANVTPNKMKKNKNNKTSHGPLQLWAKSINWSKRVKAACKPCWEIKYCPYGPLVEQLPLKLKPDDKSCRIFGHDCPVFFVAEPLTETKELRNISRSIPRNVQFKVLKRENQICSECGQSVRDEDVEFDHIIPWSKGGCSDEHNVRLLCKTCNRQRGNRFEEKYLIESLSEHLIEPIPFDLILVLIEVIKLFQLFRAEHQRSPSVKEFSRLFGRRKVKKIDEIELNILEDFNTFFTSKKPTELKTKEFNALRYRWGFEDTHFHKLKDTSKYYNISVEDLLKLEIELINRLGFQVKINGSDKSRWLKH
;
A
#
# COMPACT_ATOMS: atom_id res chain seq x y z
N MET A 1 -51.62 60.89 -34.42
CA MET A 1 -51.30 60.59 -33.01
C MET A 1 -52.50 59.88 -32.42
N GLU A 2 -52.22 58.89 -31.56
CA GLU A 2 -53.17 58.10 -30.76
C GLU A 2 -54.09 57.16 -31.54
N SER A 3 -54.51 56.00 -31.03
CA SER A 3 -53.98 55.05 -30.07
C SER A 3 -54.95 53.85 -30.14
N LEU A 4 -54.43 52.64 -29.88
CA LEU A 4 -55.09 51.61 -29.05
C LEU A 4 -56.51 51.14 -29.41
N LYS A 5 -56.60 49.90 -29.92
CA LYS A 5 -57.25 48.72 -29.31
C LYS A 5 -57.81 47.78 -30.38
N ALA A 6 -57.36 46.53 -30.36
CA ALA A 6 -58.21 45.40 -30.71
C ALA A 6 -57.76 44.18 -29.90
N ASN A 7 -58.55 43.88 -28.87
CA ASN A 7 -58.49 42.63 -28.12
C ASN A 7 -59.22 41.53 -28.91
N VAL A 8 -58.52 40.41 -29.10
CA VAL A 8 -58.96 39.00 -28.90
C VAL A 8 -60.27 38.57 -29.58
N THR A 9 -60.28 37.58 -30.47
CA THR A 9 -60.52 36.14 -30.21
C THR A 9 -60.88 35.46 -31.56
N PRO A 10 -61.20 34.14 -31.64
CA PRO A 10 -60.31 32.99 -31.50
C PRO A 10 -60.49 32.01 -32.68
N ASN A 11 -59.50 31.20 -33.06
CA ASN A 11 -59.79 29.78 -33.30
C ASN A 11 -58.59 28.89 -33.62
N LYS A 12 -58.70 27.69 -33.03
CA LYS A 12 -58.27 26.37 -33.51
C LYS A 12 -56.77 26.08 -33.48
N MET A 13 -56.40 25.49 -32.35
CA MET A 13 -55.41 24.43 -32.22
C MET A 13 -55.32 23.52 -33.46
N LYS A 14 -54.13 23.42 -34.04
CA LYS A 14 -53.58 22.14 -34.54
C LYS A 14 -52.12 22.04 -34.12
N LYS A 15 -51.83 20.97 -33.38
CA LYS A 15 -50.54 20.62 -32.79
C LYS A 15 -49.47 20.49 -33.89
N ASN A 16 -48.29 21.07 -33.67
CA ASN A 16 -47.07 20.54 -34.25
C ASN A 16 -45.93 20.52 -33.22
N LYS A 17 -45.25 19.37 -33.17
CA LYS A 17 -44.20 18.98 -32.22
C LYS A 17 -42.91 19.75 -32.52
N ASN A 18 -42.19 20.23 -31.49
CA ASN A 18 -40.76 19.91 -31.27
C ASN A 18 -40.11 20.71 -30.11
N ASN A 19 -39.60 19.94 -29.14
CA ASN A 19 -38.43 20.15 -28.28
C ASN A 19 -38.31 21.42 -27.44
N LYS A 20 -39.08 21.47 -26.35
CA LYS A 20 -38.55 21.99 -25.08
C LYS A 20 -37.63 20.92 -24.49
N THR A 21 -36.31 21.01 -24.70
CA THR A 21 -35.37 20.26 -23.87
C THR A 21 -35.38 20.91 -22.49
N SER A 22 -36.24 20.40 -21.61
CA SER A 22 -36.13 20.62 -20.17
C SER A 22 -34.73 20.18 -19.74
N HIS A 23 -33.84 21.14 -19.52
CA HIS A 23 -32.52 20.83 -19.00
C HIS A 23 -32.76 20.25 -17.60
N GLY A 24 -32.26 19.05 -17.32
CA GLY A 24 -32.40 18.46 -15.99
C GLY A 24 -31.73 19.35 -14.93
N PRO A 25 -32.03 19.16 -13.63
CA PRO A 25 -31.43 19.94 -12.54
C PRO A 25 -29.90 20.00 -12.66
N LEU A 26 -29.29 18.91 -13.13
CA LEU A 26 -27.86 18.79 -13.39
C LEU A 26 -27.35 19.66 -14.54
N GLN A 27 -28.10 19.77 -15.64
CA GLN A 27 -27.71 20.61 -16.78
C GLN A 27 -27.98 22.10 -16.52
N LEU A 28 -29.00 22.41 -15.74
CA LEU A 28 -29.24 23.77 -15.23
C LEU A 28 -28.17 24.17 -14.23
N TRP A 29 -27.77 23.26 -13.33
CA TRP A 29 -26.64 23.44 -12.42
C TRP A 29 -25.31 23.56 -13.17
N ALA A 30 -25.03 22.70 -14.16
CA ALA A 30 -23.79 22.76 -14.96
C ALA A 30 -23.68 24.06 -15.77
N LYS A 31 -24.81 24.56 -16.29
CA LYS A 31 -24.89 25.91 -16.88
C LYS A 31 -24.72 27.00 -15.82
N SER A 32 -25.35 26.88 -14.64
CA SER A 32 -25.29 27.90 -13.59
C SER A 32 -23.89 28.11 -13.01
N ILE A 33 -23.04 27.07 -13.01
CA ILE A 33 -21.63 27.19 -12.58
C ILE A 33 -20.64 27.45 -13.71
N ASN A 34 -21.12 27.73 -14.93
CA ASN A 34 -20.25 27.99 -16.10
C ASN A 34 -19.21 26.88 -16.30
N TRP A 35 -19.64 25.61 -16.20
CA TRP A 35 -18.81 24.40 -16.22
C TRP A 35 -17.79 24.39 -17.38
N SER A 36 -18.24 24.77 -18.57
CA SER A 36 -17.42 24.85 -19.78
C SER A 36 -16.24 25.82 -19.69
N LYS A 37 -16.29 26.80 -18.78
CA LYS A 37 -15.22 27.77 -18.50
C LYS A 37 -14.40 27.37 -17.27
N ARG A 38 -15.02 26.78 -16.23
CA ARG A 38 -14.32 26.28 -15.02
C ARG A 38 -13.34 25.14 -15.30
N VAL A 39 -13.64 24.28 -16.28
CA VAL A 39 -12.70 23.25 -16.78
C VAL A 39 -11.39 23.85 -17.32
N LYS A 40 -11.36 25.16 -17.65
CA LYS A 40 -10.14 25.87 -18.06
C LYS A 40 -9.34 26.47 -16.90
N ALA A 41 -9.85 26.43 -15.67
CA ALA A 41 -9.27 27.09 -14.49
C ALA A 41 -9.55 26.33 -13.18
N ALA A 42 -9.58 25.00 -13.20
CA ALA A 42 -9.53 24.24 -11.96
C ALA A 42 -8.08 24.32 -11.44
N CYS A 43 -7.81 25.29 -10.56
CA CYS A 43 -6.62 25.21 -9.72
C CYS A 43 -6.76 23.92 -8.92
N LYS A 44 -5.87 22.94 -9.16
CA LYS A 44 -5.74 21.83 -8.22
C LYS A 44 -5.53 22.43 -6.84
N PRO A 45 -6.10 21.86 -5.76
CA PRO A 45 -5.93 22.36 -4.40
C PRO A 45 -4.47 22.67 -4.09
N CYS A 46 -3.55 21.85 -4.62
CA CYS A 46 -2.10 22.01 -4.56
C CYS A 46 -1.57 23.41 -4.90
N TRP A 47 -2.21 24.12 -5.84
CA TRP A 47 -1.82 25.46 -6.28
C TRP A 47 -2.11 26.51 -5.19
N GLU A 48 -3.25 26.40 -4.54
CA GLU A 48 -3.66 27.32 -3.47
C GLU A 48 -2.91 27.01 -2.17
N ILE A 49 -2.78 25.72 -1.84
CA ILE A 49 -2.14 25.28 -0.59
C ILE A 49 -0.60 25.23 -0.69
N LYS A 50 -0.02 25.44 -1.88
CA LYS A 50 1.43 25.32 -2.18
C LYS A 50 2.07 24.03 -1.63
N TYR A 51 1.27 22.98 -1.52
CA TYR A 51 1.62 21.69 -0.95
C TYR A 51 0.99 20.59 -1.79
N CYS A 52 1.70 19.48 -2.02
CA CYS A 52 1.11 18.36 -2.74
C CYS A 52 0.26 17.52 -1.78
N PRO A 53 -1.08 17.38 -1.98
CA PRO A 53 -1.98 16.68 -1.07
C PRO A 53 -1.69 15.18 -0.96
N TYR A 54 -0.92 14.64 -1.90
CA TYR A 54 -0.44 13.25 -1.86
C TYR A 54 0.78 13.05 -0.94
N GLY A 55 1.33 14.13 -0.38
CA GLY A 55 2.38 14.08 0.64
C GLY A 55 3.59 13.22 0.23
N PRO A 56 4.11 12.35 1.10
CA PRO A 56 5.27 11.50 0.84
C PRO A 56 5.21 10.65 -0.43
N LEU A 57 4.01 10.32 -0.92
CA LEU A 57 3.82 9.54 -2.14
C LEU A 57 4.56 10.15 -3.35
N VAL A 58 4.75 11.47 -3.36
CA VAL A 58 5.45 12.16 -4.45
C VAL A 58 6.96 12.05 -4.39
N GLU A 59 7.54 11.70 -3.23
CA GLU A 59 8.98 11.54 -3.06
C GLU A 59 9.50 10.27 -3.76
N GLN A 60 8.61 9.29 -3.97
CA GLN A 60 8.89 8.06 -4.71
C GLN A 60 8.66 8.20 -6.22
N LEU A 61 8.14 9.35 -6.66
CA LEU A 61 7.89 9.62 -8.07
C LEU A 61 9.03 10.47 -8.64
N PRO A 62 9.65 10.05 -9.75
CA PRO A 62 10.88 10.68 -10.22
C PRO A 62 10.64 12.14 -10.61
N LEU A 63 11.49 13.04 -10.11
CA LEU A 63 11.63 14.39 -10.63
C LEU A 63 12.28 14.29 -12.02
N LYS A 64 11.53 14.63 -13.06
CA LYS A 64 12.05 14.55 -14.43
C LYS A 64 12.80 15.83 -14.78
N LEU A 65 14.02 15.68 -15.31
CA LEU A 65 14.82 16.79 -15.86
C LEU A 65 14.10 17.51 -17.02
N LYS A 66 13.25 16.79 -17.76
CA LYS A 66 12.37 17.32 -18.79
C LYS A 66 10.93 16.97 -18.42
N PRO A 67 10.09 17.97 -18.09
CA PRO A 67 8.68 17.74 -17.80
C PRO A 67 7.97 17.12 -19.01
N ASP A 68 7.20 16.07 -18.75
CA ASP A 68 6.26 15.48 -19.70
C ASP A 68 4.81 15.76 -19.26
N ASP A 69 3.84 15.22 -20.00
CA ASP A 69 2.42 15.47 -19.73
C ASP A 69 1.94 14.95 -18.37
N LYS A 70 2.71 14.08 -17.71
CA LYS A 70 2.39 13.53 -16.38
C LYS A 70 3.09 14.28 -15.26
N SER A 71 4.09 15.08 -15.60
CA SER A 71 4.82 15.90 -14.66
C SER A 71 3.91 16.99 -14.10
N CYS A 72 3.89 17.11 -12.77
CA CYS A 72 3.21 18.19 -12.08
C CYS A 72 3.85 19.52 -12.48
N ARG A 73 3.05 20.46 -12.95
CA ARG A 73 3.50 21.81 -13.33
C ARG A 73 3.97 22.63 -12.13
N ILE A 74 3.54 22.25 -10.93
CA ILE A 74 3.85 22.97 -9.68
C ILE A 74 5.17 22.45 -9.08
N PHE A 75 5.31 21.14 -8.95
CA PHE A 75 6.40 20.52 -8.19
C PHE A 75 7.40 19.72 -9.05
N GLY A 76 7.10 19.48 -10.33
CA GLY A 76 8.01 18.79 -11.26
C GLY A 76 8.12 17.27 -11.11
N HIS A 77 7.50 16.66 -10.10
CA HIS A 77 7.38 15.19 -9.98
C HIS A 77 6.26 14.66 -10.88
N ASP A 78 6.25 13.36 -11.20
CA ASP A 78 5.05 12.76 -11.81
C ASP A 78 3.85 12.92 -10.86
N CYS A 79 2.77 13.58 -11.29
CA CYS A 79 1.68 13.92 -10.38
C CYS A 79 0.85 12.67 -10.03
N PRO A 80 0.61 12.34 -8.74
CA PRO A 80 -0.14 11.14 -8.36
C PRO A 80 -1.56 11.08 -8.88
N VAL A 81 -2.16 12.24 -9.16
CA VAL A 81 -3.41 12.37 -9.91
C VAL A 81 -3.37 11.51 -11.18
N PHE A 82 -2.19 11.32 -11.82
CA PHE A 82 -1.93 10.41 -12.96
C PHE A 82 -2.18 8.95 -12.71
N PHE A 83 -1.95 8.52 -11.48
CA PHE A 83 -2.03 7.13 -11.08
C PHE A 83 -3.39 6.85 -10.41
N VAL A 84 -3.88 7.74 -9.54
CA VAL A 84 -5.15 7.54 -8.81
C VAL A 84 -6.43 7.92 -9.60
N ALA A 85 -6.27 8.31 -10.87
CA ALA A 85 -7.28 8.87 -11.79
C ALA A 85 -8.40 9.69 -11.15
N GLU A 86 -8.01 10.66 -10.33
CA GLU A 86 -8.91 11.73 -9.94
C GLU A 86 -9.45 12.45 -11.19
N PRO A 87 -10.74 12.85 -11.18
CA PRO A 87 -11.40 13.47 -12.33
C PRO A 87 -10.80 14.84 -12.73
N LEU A 88 -9.95 15.43 -11.89
CA LEU A 88 -9.33 16.74 -12.08
C LEU A 88 -7.83 16.59 -12.30
N THR A 89 -7.40 16.57 -13.57
CA THR A 89 -5.99 16.39 -13.95
C THR A 89 -5.42 17.68 -14.54
N GLU A 90 -4.09 17.82 -14.56
CA GLU A 90 -3.42 19.00 -15.15
C GLU A 90 -3.31 18.90 -16.69
N THR A 91 -3.66 17.75 -17.27
CA THR A 91 -3.69 17.54 -18.72
C THR A 91 -4.97 18.08 -19.34
N LYS A 92 -4.87 18.51 -20.60
CA LYS A 92 -6.03 18.90 -21.41
C LYS A 92 -6.91 17.71 -21.79
N GLU A 93 -6.34 16.49 -21.76
CA GLU A 93 -6.99 15.26 -22.19
C GLU A 93 -7.61 14.51 -21.00
N LEU A 94 -8.79 13.93 -21.24
CA LEU A 94 -9.45 13.02 -20.31
C LEU A 94 -8.76 11.65 -20.35
N ARG A 95 -8.57 11.02 -19.19
CA ARG A 95 -7.97 9.69 -19.14
C ARG A 95 -8.95 8.59 -19.49
N ASN A 96 -8.40 7.50 -20.02
CA ASN A 96 -9.18 6.30 -20.25
C ASN A 96 -9.34 5.51 -18.94
N ILE A 97 -10.54 5.54 -18.38
CA ILE A 97 -10.93 4.83 -17.15
C ILE A 97 -11.65 3.52 -17.50
N SER A 98 -11.37 2.91 -18.66
CA SER A 98 -11.92 1.59 -18.98
C SER A 98 -11.26 0.49 -18.16
N ARG A 99 -12.03 -0.53 -17.76
CA ARG A 99 -11.48 -1.74 -17.15
C ARG A 99 -10.67 -2.58 -18.15
N SER A 100 -11.06 -2.56 -19.41
CA SER A 100 -10.33 -3.26 -20.47
C SER A 100 -9.12 -2.44 -20.88
N ILE A 101 -7.94 -3.06 -20.88
CA ILE A 101 -6.69 -2.45 -21.30
C ILE A 101 -6.61 -2.49 -22.83
N PRO A 102 -6.49 -1.35 -23.52
CA PRO A 102 -6.39 -1.30 -24.98
C PRO A 102 -5.16 -2.06 -25.52
N ARG A 103 -5.29 -2.71 -26.70
CA ARG A 103 -4.19 -3.49 -27.33
C ARG A 103 -2.92 -2.66 -27.57
N ASN A 104 -3.06 -1.41 -27.99
CA ASN A 104 -1.91 -0.52 -28.20
C ASN A 104 -1.12 -0.29 -26.90
N VAL A 105 -1.80 -0.22 -25.74
CA VAL A 105 -1.15 -0.11 -24.43
C VAL A 105 -0.46 -1.42 -24.07
N GLN A 106 -1.12 -2.56 -24.29
CA GLN A 106 -0.53 -3.89 -24.05
C GLN A 106 0.78 -4.07 -24.82
N PHE A 107 0.82 -3.74 -26.11
CA PHE A 107 2.04 -3.83 -26.93
C PHE A 107 3.17 -2.93 -26.42
N LYS A 108 2.85 -1.70 -25.99
CA LYS A 108 3.86 -0.79 -25.42
C LYS A 108 4.44 -1.33 -24.13
N VAL A 109 3.60 -1.84 -23.22
CA VAL A 109 4.03 -2.44 -21.95
C VAL A 109 4.84 -3.71 -22.18
N LEU A 110 4.41 -4.57 -23.10
CA LEU A 110 5.15 -5.79 -23.48
C LEU A 110 6.56 -5.46 -23.96
N LYS A 111 6.69 -4.45 -24.83
CA LYS A 111 7.98 -3.97 -25.33
C LYS A 111 8.83 -3.32 -24.24
N ARG A 112 8.21 -2.54 -23.35
CA ARG A 112 8.88 -1.87 -22.22
C ARG A 112 9.50 -2.88 -21.26
N GLU A 113 8.76 -3.92 -20.92
CA GLU A 113 9.17 -4.89 -19.89
C GLU A 113 9.91 -6.11 -20.46
N ASN A 114 10.07 -6.19 -21.79
CA ASN A 114 10.82 -7.24 -22.46
C ASN A 114 10.39 -8.67 -22.05
N GLN A 115 9.08 -8.88 -21.89
CA GLN A 115 8.47 -10.14 -21.40
C GLN A 115 8.97 -10.60 -20.02
N ILE A 116 9.47 -9.70 -19.19
CA ILE A 116 9.87 -10.00 -17.81
C ILE A 116 8.73 -9.58 -16.89
N CYS A 117 8.33 -10.47 -15.97
CA CYS A 117 7.32 -10.15 -14.97
C CYS A 117 7.83 -9.04 -14.04
N SER A 118 7.09 -7.94 -13.93
CA SER A 118 7.39 -6.82 -13.02
C SER A 118 7.47 -7.21 -11.53
N GLU A 119 6.90 -8.34 -11.14
CA GLU A 119 6.80 -8.75 -9.73
C GLU A 119 7.91 -9.74 -9.33
N CYS A 120 8.12 -10.81 -10.12
CA CYS A 120 9.11 -11.84 -9.79
C CYS A 120 10.42 -11.72 -10.59
N GLY A 121 10.48 -10.84 -11.59
CA GLY A 121 11.67 -10.63 -12.43
C GLY A 121 12.02 -11.79 -13.37
N GLN A 122 11.14 -12.78 -13.52
CA GLN A 122 11.35 -13.93 -14.41
C GLN A 122 10.77 -13.68 -15.80
N SER A 123 11.37 -14.28 -16.83
CA SER A 123 10.81 -14.28 -18.20
C SER A 123 9.48 -15.05 -18.22
N VAL A 124 8.46 -14.45 -18.82
CA VAL A 124 7.11 -15.03 -18.93
C VAL A 124 6.89 -15.53 -20.35
N ARG A 125 6.32 -16.72 -20.51
CA ARG A 125 5.90 -17.24 -21.82
C ARG A 125 4.71 -16.46 -22.33
N ASP A 126 4.60 -16.29 -23.65
CA ASP A 126 3.51 -15.53 -24.28
C ASP A 126 2.10 -15.94 -23.82
N GLU A 127 1.90 -17.24 -23.53
CA GLU A 127 0.63 -17.80 -23.05
C GLU A 127 0.27 -17.46 -21.60
N ASP A 128 1.26 -17.09 -20.79
CA ASP A 128 1.14 -16.81 -19.35
C ASP A 128 1.24 -15.32 -19.01
N VAL A 129 1.39 -14.46 -20.04
CA VAL A 129 1.45 -13.01 -19.91
C VAL A 129 0.08 -12.46 -19.56
N GLU A 130 -0.02 -11.80 -18.41
CA GLU A 130 -1.21 -11.06 -18.00
C GLU A 130 -0.88 -9.57 -17.80
N PHE A 131 -1.71 -8.70 -18.36
CA PHE A 131 -1.60 -7.26 -18.15
C PHE A 131 -2.49 -6.85 -16.97
N ASP A 132 -1.89 -6.20 -16.00
CA ASP A 132 -2.53 -5.85 -14.73
C ASP A 132 -2.37 -4.35 -14.47
N HIS A 133 -3.36 -3.76 -13.80
CA HIS A 133 -3.30 -2.35 -13.41
C HIS A 133 -2.54 -2.20 -12.10
N ILE A 134 -1.48 -1.39 -12.08
CA ILE A 134 -0.74 -1.05 -10.86
C ILE A 134 -1.71 -0.50 -9.82
N ILE A 135 -2.52 0.51 -10.13
CA ILE A 135 -3.68 0.87 -9.32
C ILE A 135 -4.91 0.18 -9.91
N PRO A 136 -5.62 -0.67 -9.15
CA PRO A 136 -6.78 -1.39 -9.65
C PRO A 136 -7.83 -0.44 -10.25
N TRP A 137 -8.46 -0.89 -11.33
CA TRP A 137 -9.57 -0.14 -11.94
C TRP A 137 -10.69 0.19 -10.94
N SER A 138 -11.00 -0.73 -10.02
CA SER A 138 -12.00 -0.52 -8.96
C SER A 138 -11.65 0.59 -7.98
N LYS A 139 -10.38 1.01 -7.93
CA LYS A 139 -9.85 2.09 -7.10
C LYS A 139 -9.55 3.35 -7.92
N GLY A 140 -10.06 3.42 -9.15
CA GLY A 140 -9.87 4.54 -10.05
C GLY A 140 -8.60 4.44 -10.90
N GLY A 141 -7.95 3.29 -11.04
CA GLY A 141 -6.80 3.16 -11.93
C GLY A 141 -7.14 3.39 -13.41
N CYS A 142 -6.33 4.17 -14.12
CA CYS A 142 -6.48 4.34 -15.57
C CYS A 142 -5.84 3.18 -16.36
N SER A 143 -6.27 2.98 -17.61
CA SER A 143 -5.71 1.97 -18.52
C SER A 143 -4.55 2.49 -19.38
N ASP A 144 -3.84 3.51 -18.91
CA ASP A 144 -2.69 4.07 -19.62
C ASP A 144 -1.42 3.26 -19.33
N GLU A 145 -0.45 3.32 -20.24
CA GLU A 145 0.82 2.57 -20.19
C GLU A 145 1.54 2.64 -18.84
N HIS A 146 1.40 3.75 -18.11
CA HIS A 146 2.14 3.99 -16.87
C HIS A 146 1.48 3.33 -15.67
N ASN A 147 0.18 3.04 -15.76
CA ASN A 147 -0.56 2.32 -14.73
C ASN A 147 -0.77 0.84 -15.10
N VAL A 148 -0.24 0.37 -16.24
CA VAL A 148 -0.31 -1.02 -16.67
C VAL A 148 1.07 -1.65 -16.59
N ARG A 149 1.13 -2.89 -16.10
CA ARG A 149 2.36 -3.69 -15.99
C ARG A 149 2.16 -5.11 -16.53
N LEU A 150 3.26 -5.81 -16.80
CA LEU A 150 3.25 -7.22 -17.19
C LEU A 150 3.50 -8.11 -15.98
N LEU A 151 2.63 -9.09 -15.77
CA LEU A 151 2.77 -10.11 -14.73
C LEU A 151 2.66 -11.51 -15.32
N CYS A 152 3.28 -12.49 -14.66
CA CYS A 152 2.93 -13.88 -14.90
C CYS A 152 1.61 -14.22 -14.18
N LYS A 153 0.89 -15.19 -14.74
CA LYS A 153 -0.37 -15.71 -14.19
C LYS A 153 -0.32 -16.02 -12.69
N THR A 154 0.79 -16.57 -12.19
CA THR A 154 0.96 -16.90 -10.76
C THR A 154 1.02 -15.62 -9.91
N CYS A 155 1.85 -14.65 -10.28
CA CYS A 155 1.99 -13.40 -9.55
C CYS A 155 0.69 -12.58 -9.59
N ASN A 156 0.02 -12.53 -10.75
CA ASN A 156 -1.24 -11.80 -10.87
C ASN A 156 -2.34 -12.40 -9.98
N ARG A 157 -2.48 -13.73 -9.97
CA ARG A 157 -3.42 -14.44 -9.09
C ARG A 157 -3.11 -14.25 -7.60
N GLN A 158 -1.82 -14.31 -7.23
CA GLN A 158 -1.40 -14.08 -5.85
C GLN A 158 -1.79 -12.68 -5.39
N ARG A 159 -1.59 -11.66 -6.24
CA ARG A 159 -1.89 -10.26 -5.92
C ARG A 159 -3.38 -10.00 -5.70
N GLY A 160 -4.22 -10.35 -6.66
CA GLY A 160 -5.64 -9.95 -6.66
C GLY A 160 -5.81 -8.42 -6.56
N ASN A 161 -6.87 -7.97 -5.88
CA ASN A 161 -7.19 -6.54 -5.74
C ASN A 161 -6.51 -5.84 -4.56
N ARG A 162 -5.48 -6.44 -3.95
CA ARG A 162 -4.81 -5.91 -2.75
C ARG A 162 -3.76 -4.87 -3.13
N PHE A 163 -4.22 -3.70 -3.54
CA PHE A 163 -3.34 -2.57 -3.84
C PHE A 163 -2.87 -1.89 -2.56
N GLU A 164 -3.80 -1.73 -1.62
CA GLU A 164 -3.58 -1.00 -0.38
C GLU A 164 -2.45 -1.62 0.44
N GLU A 165 -2.50 -2.92 0.69
CA GLU A 165 -1.49 -3.69 1.45
C GLU A 165 -0.05 -3.51 0.91
N LYS A 166 0.11 -3.26 -0.39
CA LYS A 166 1.42 -3.19 -1.03
C LYS A 166 1.93 -1.77 -1.26
N TYR A 167 1.02 -0.83 -1.51
CA TYR A 167 1.38 0.49 -2.03
C TYR A 167 0.88 1.65 -1.17
N LEU A 168 -0.05 1.41 -0.25
CA LEU A 168 -0.43 2.43 0.72
C LEU A 168 0.44 2.28 1.96
N ILE A 169 0.90 3.43 2.42
CA ILE A 169 1.59 3.58 3.69
C ILE A 169 0.50 3.67 4.76
N GLU A 170 0.50 2.72 5.71
CA GLU A 170 -0.50 2.69 6.79
C GLU A 170 -0.17 3.69 7.91
N SER A 171 1.11 4.04 8.07
CA SER A 171 1.54 4.99 9.10
C SER A 171 2.78 5.80 8.70
N LEU A 172 2.88 7.02 9.24
CA LEU A 172 4.05 7.91 9.05
C LEU A 172 5.38 7.22 9.42
N SER A 173 5.34 6.30 10.39
CA SER A 173 6.46 5.49 10.84
C SER A 173 7.09 4.69 9.70
N GLU A 174 6.28 4.15 8.79
CA GLU A 174 6.77 3.37 7.65
C GLU A 174 7.59 4.19 6.66
N HIS A 175 7.43 5.51 6.63
CA HIS A 175 8.20 6.40 5.76
C HIS A 175 9.56 6.79 6.35
N LEU A 176 9.69 6.73 7.67
CA LEU A 176 10.86 7.24 8.40
C LEU A 176 11.82 6.13 8.86
N ILE A 177 11.41 4.87 8.78
CA ILE A 177 12.19 3.73 9.28
C ILE A 177 12.87 3.04 8.11
N GLU A 178 14.20 3.07 8.08
CA GLU A 178 14.96 2.24 7.15
C GLU A 178 14.75 0.76 7.48
N PRO A 179 14.52 -0.11 6.47
CA PRO A 179 14.34 -1.52 6.73
C PRO A 179 15.62 -2.13 7.31
N ILE A 180 15.49 -2.86 8.41
CA ILE A 180 16.63 -3.49 9.04
C ILE A 180 17.11 -4.69 8.20
N PRO A 181 18.43 -4.90 8.08
CA PRO A 181 18.98 -6.10 7.46
C PRO A 181 18.48 -7.37 8.17
N PHE A 182 18.21 -8.43 7.40
CA PHE A 182 17.74 -9.71 7.94
C PHE A 182 18.71 -10.31 8.99
N ASP A 183 20.02 -10.04 8.87
CA ASP A 183 20.99 -10.52 9.85
C ASP A 183 20.77 -9.92 11.25
N LEU A 184 20.23 -8.70 11.36
CA LEU A 184 19.86 -8.12 12.67
C LEU A 184 18.67 -8.83 13.30
N ILE A 185 17.75 -9.38 12.48
CA ILE A 185 16.62 -10.18 12.96
C ILE A 185 17.11 -11.51 13.52
N LEU A 186 18.11 -12.12 12.88
CA LEU A 186 18.75 -13.32 13.42
C LEU A 186 19.42 -13.05 14.77
N VAL A 187 20.09 -11.89 14.92
CA VAL A 187 20.64 -11.47 16.21
C VAL A 187 19.52 -11.30 17.24
N LEU A 188 18.43 -10.63 16.89
CA LEU A 188 17.27 -10.47 17.78
C LEU A 188 16.70 -11.82 18.23
N ILE A 189 16.60 -12.80 17.31
CA ILE A 189 16.16 -14.17 17.61
C ILE A 189 17.09 -14.82 18.66
N GLU A 190 18.41 -14.73 18.49
CA GLU A 190 19.35 -15.29 19.45
C GLU A 190 19.31 -14.58 20.81
N VAL A 191 19.13 -13.26 20.80
CA VAL A 191 18.95 -12.46 22.03
C VAL A 191 17.68 -12.89 22.79
N ILE A 192 16.57 -13.11 22.08
CA ILE A 192 15.32 -13.59 22.69
C ILE A 192 15.48 -15.00 23.27
N LYS A 193 16.20 -15.90 22.58
CA LYS A 193 16.48 -17.24 23.12
C LYS A 193 17.22 -17.16 24.46
N LEU A 194 18.27 -16.33 24.54
CA LEU A 194 19.00 -16.12 25.79
C LEU A 194 18.12 -15.54 26.90
N PHE A 195 17.26 -14.59 26.55
CA PHE A 195 16.29 -14.03 27.49
C PHE A 195 15.29 -15.07 28.02
N GLN A 196 14.76 -15.95 27.15
CA GLN A 196 13.86 -17.02 27.59
C GLN A 196 14.56 -18.04 28.47
N LEU A 197 15.82 -18.40 28.16
CA LEU A 197 16.62 -19.28 29.02
C LEU A 197 16.80 -18.68 30.41
N PHE A 198 17.12 -17.38 30.50
CA PHE A 198 17.23 -16.69 31.78
C PHE A 198 15.89 -16.73 32.55
N ARG A 199 14.77 -16.50 31.86
CA ARG A 199 13.44 -16.57 32.47
C ARG A 199 13.06 -17.97 32.93
N ALA A 200 13.47 -19.01 32.20
CA ALA A 200 13.24 -20.40 32.58
C ALA A 200 13.94 -20.73 33.91
N GLU A 201 15.16 -20.21 34.11
CA GLU A 201 15.94 -20.42 35.33
C GLU A 201 15.46 -19.57 36.51
N HIS A 202 15.18 -18.28 36.28
CA HIS A 202 14.97 -17.31 37.36
C HIS A 202 13.51 -16.87 37.55
N GLN A 203 12.59 -17.26 36.67
CA GLN A 203 11.17 -16.89 36.69
C GLN A 203 10.90 -15.37 36.68
N ARG A 204 11.90 -14.57 36.27
CA ARG A 204 11.85 -13.11 36.15
C ARG A 204 12.70 -12.62 34.99
N SER A 205 12.51 -11.37 34.60
CA SER A 205 13.40 -10.70 33.66
C SER A 205 14.76 -10.36 34.28
N PRO A 206 15.86 -10.36 33.49
CA PRO A 206 17.17 -9.92 33.93
C PRO A 206 17.20 -8.40 34.14
N SER A 207 17.99 -7.94 35.10
CA SER A 207 18.38 -6.53 35.17
C SER A 207 19.37 -6.19 34.06
N VAL A 208 19.50 -4.90 33.70
CA VAL A 208 20.45 -4.44 32.66
C VAL A 208 21.88 -4.94 32.92
N LYS A 209 22.31 -5.00 34.19
CA LYS A 209 23.64 -5.50 34.56
C LYS A 209 23.79 -7.01 34.35
N GLU A 210 22.75 -7.78 34.67
CA GLU A 210 22.72 -9.23 34.43
C GLU A 210 22.68 -9.52 32.93
N PHE A 211 21.86 -8.78 32.19
CA PHE A 211 21.76 -8.89 30.74
C PHE A 211 23.10 -8.61 30.05
N SER A 212 23.78 -7.52 30.42
CA SER A 212 25.12 -7.19 29.90
C SER A 212 26.14 -8.32 30.16
N ARG A 213 26.05 -8.99 31.32
CA ARG A 213 26.91 -10.13 31.66
C ARG A 213 26.60 -11.38 30.82
N LEU A 214 25.35 -11.62 30.42
CA LEU A 214 24.99 -12.74 29.53
C LEU A 214 25.72 -12.66 28.19
N PHE A 215 26.00 -11.45 27.71
CA PHE A 215 26.80 -11.22 26.50
C PHE A 215 28.32 -11.10 26.76
N GLY A 216 28.79 -11.43 27.97
CA GLY A 216 30.20 -11.34 28.34
C GLY A 216 30.74 -9.90 28.41
N ARG A 217 29.87 -8.89 28.45
CA ARG A 217 30.27 -7.48 28.48
C ARG A 217 30.68 -7.10 29.92
N ARG A 218 31.86 -6.47 30.06
CA ARG A 218 32.39 -6.03 31.38
C ARG A 218 31.71 -4.77 31.92
N LYS A 219 31.12 -3.96 31.05
CA LYS A 219 30.44 -2.71 31.38
C LYS A 219 29.13 -2.64 30.63
N VAL A 220 28.10 -2.14 31.31
CA VAL A 220 26.81 -1.82 30.69
C VAL A 220 27.03 -0.79 29.59
N LYS A 221 26.49 -1.08 28.42
CA LYS A 221 26.44 -0.19 27.27
C LYS A 221 24.99 0.24 27.04
N LYS A 222 24.80 1.38 26.38
CA LYS A 222 23.46 1.88 25.99
C LYS A 222 22.68 0.87 25.14
N ILE A 223 23.37 0.03 24.37
CA ILE A 223 22.74 -1.05 23.59
C ILE A 223 22.08 -2.10 24.49
N ASP A 224 22.62 -2.39 25.68
CA ASP A 224 22.05 -3.36 26.63
C ASP A 224 20.66 -2.90 27.12
N GLU A 225 20.51 -1.60 27.36
CA GLU A 225 19.23 -0.99 27.78
C GLU A 225 18.19 -1.05 26.65
N ILE A 226 18.61 -0.75 25.42
CA ILE A 226 17.73 -0.81 24.24
C ILE A 226 17.29 -2.25 23.97
N GLU A 227 18.23 -3.19 23.97
CA GLU A 227 17.96 -4.63 23.78
C GLU A 227 16.97 -5.14 24.85
N LEU A 228 17.17 -4.76 26.12
CA LEU A 228 16.26 -5.17 27.20
C LEU A 228 14.86 -4.55 27.08
N ASN A 229 14.76 -3.28 26.67
CA ASN A 229 13.46 -2.64 26.45
C ASN A 229 12.66 -3.36 25.35
N ILE A 230 13.30 -3.72 24.24
CA ILE A 230 12.67 -4.50 23.18
C ILE A 230 12.15 -5.84 23.73
N LEU A 231 12.96 -6.52 24.56
CA LEU A 231 12.56 -7.79 25.18
C LEU A 231 11.38 -7.64 26.14
N GLU A 232 11.30 -6.54 26.89
CA GLU A 232 10.15 -6.22 27.74
C GLU A 232 8.90 -5.87 26.93
N ASP A 233 9.05 -5.22 25.77
CA ASP A 233 7.93 -4.99 24.84
C ASP A 233 7.37 -6.32 24.32
N PHE A 234 8.24 -7.26 23.93
CA PHE A 234 7.86 -8.63 23.58
C PHE A 234 7.13 -9.33 24.75
N ASN A 235 7.68 -9.22 25.96
CA ASN A 235 7.09 -9.82 27.15
C ASN A 235 5.71 -9.24 27.45
N THR A 236 5.56 -7.92 27.37
CA THR A 236 4.28 -7.23 27.54
C THR A 236 3.29 -7.64 26.47
N PHE A 237 3.70 -7.71 25.20
CA PHE A 237 2.83 -8.11 24.10
C PHE A 237 2.25 -9.51 24.30
N PHE A 238 3.07 -10.49 24.71
CA PHE A 238 2.62 -11.87 24.84
C PHE A 238 1.95 -12.21 26.18
N THR A 239 2.20 -11.43 27.23
CA THR A 239 1.54 -11.61 28.54
C THR A 239 0.27 -10.78 28.69
N SER A 240 0.13 -9.69 27.94
CA SER A 240 -1.08 -8.86 27.94
C SER A 240 -2.25 -9.52 27.20
N LYS A 241 -3.39 -8.81 27.15
CA LYS A 241 -4.59 -9.28 26.46
C LYS A 241 -4.31 -9.36 24.95
N LYS A 242 -4.61 -10.53 24.36
CA LYS A 242 -4.49 -10.76 22.92
C LYS A 242 -5.05 -9.58 22.10
N PRO A 243 -4.29 -9.06 21.10
CA PRO A 243 -4.78 -8.06 20.17
C PRO A 243 -6.07 -8.50 19.46
N THR A 244 -6.94 -7.55 19.14
CA THR A 244 -8.24 -7.81 18.50
C THR A 244 -8.10 -8.35 17.08
N GLU A 245 -7.02 -7.99 16.39
CA GLU A 245 -6.78 -8.28 14.98
C GLU A 245 -6.29 -9.72 14.75
N LEU A 246 -5.65 -10.33 15.76
CA LEU A 246 -5.11 -11.68 15.67
C LEU A 246 -6.14 -12.73 16.08
N LYS A 247 -6.27 -13.81 15.31
CA LYS A 247 -7.07 -14.96 15.76
C LYS A 247 -6.38 -15.62 16.95
N THR A 248 -7.16 -16.21 17.85
CA THR A 248 -6.62 -16.92 19.04
C THR A 248 -5.58 -17.96 18.66
N LYS A 249 -5.84 -18.71 17.58
CA LYS A 249 -4.94 -19.73 17.05
C LYS A 249 -3.59 -19.14 16.56
N GLU A 250 -3.64 -17.99 15.88
CA GLU A 250 -2.47 -17.31 15.33
C GLU A 250 -1.62 -16.71 16.46
N PHE A 251 -2.26 -16.09 17.46
CA PHE A 251 -1.57 -15.56 18.63
C PHE A 251 -0.91 -16.66 19.47
N ASN A 252 -1.59 -17.79 19.70
CA ASN A 252 -1.00 -18.91 20.43
C ASN A 252 0.17 -19.53 19.65
N ALA A 253 0.07 -19.62 18.32
CA ALA A 253 1.19 -20.07 17.49
C ALA A 253 2.43 -19.17 17.63
N LEU A 254 2.24 -17.84 17.68
CA LEU A 254 3.33 -16.92 17.96
C LEU A 254 3.88 -17.09 19.39
N ARG A 255 3.02 -17.25 20.40
CA ARG A 255 3.47 -17.48 21.78
C ARG A 255 4.31 -18.74 21.91
N TYR A 256 3.87 -19.83 21.29
CA TYR A 256 4.63 -21.08 21.23
C TYR A 256 5.96 -20.86 20.51
N ARG A 257 5.93 -20.34 19.28
CA ARG A 257 7.12 -20.05 18.46
C ARG A 257 8.23 -19.32 19.22
N TRP A 258 7.86 -18.26 19.95
CA TRP A 258 8.77 -17.36 20.66
C TRP A 258 9.04 -17.75 22.12
N GLY A 259 8.54 -18.92 22.58
CA GLY A 259 8.80 -19.45 23.92
C GLY A 259 8.05 -18.77 25.05
N PHE A 260 6.96 -18.08 24.77
CA PHE A 260 6.08 -17.48 25.79
C PHE A 260 4.98 -18.42 26.29
N GLU A 261 5.04 -19.69 25.88
CA GLU A 261 4.18 -20.77 26.39
C GLU A 261 4.97 -21.73 27.30
N ASP A 262 6.16 -22.15 26.88
CA ASP A 262 6.96 -23.17 27.57
C ASP A 262 8.44 -22.78 27.77
N THR A 263 8.80 -21.50 27.60
CA THR A 263 10.17 -20.96 27.70
C THR A 263 11.16 -21.47 26.64
N HIS A 264 10.70 -22.27 25.67
CA HIS A 264 11.54 -22.82 24.60
C HIS A 264 11.24 -22.18 23.25
N PHE A 265 12.28 -21.90 22.48
CA PHE A 265 12.12 -21.36 21.13
C PHE A 265 11.94 -22.51 20.12
N HIS A 266 10.83 -22.50 19.38
CA HIS A 266 10.46 -23.60 18.47
C HIS A 266 10.66 -23.22 17.02
N LYS A 267 11.09 -24.13 16.15
CA LYS A 267 11.28 -23.80 14.72
C LYS A 267 9.94 -23.50 14.05
N LEU A 268 9.96 -22.63 13.04
CA LEU A 268 8.76 -22.21 12.31
C LEU A 268 8.01 -23.40 11.68
N LYS A 269 8.75 -24.41 11.19
CA LYS A 269 8.18 -25.66 10.65
C LYS A 269 7.47 -26.51 11.70
N ASP A 270 8.00 -26.53 12.93
CA ASP A 270 7.46 -27.35 14.01
C ASP A 270 6.19 -26.69 14.57
N THR A 271 6.21 -25.36 14.75
CA THR A 271 5.03 -24.55 15.08
C THR A 271 3.93 -24.69 14.01
N SER A 272 4.28 -24.65 12.73
CA SER A 272 3.34 -24.82 11.61
C SER A 272 2.60 -26.16 11.69
N LYS A 273 3.32 -27.25 12.00
CA LYS A 273 2.72 -28.58 12.18
C LYS A 273 1.83 -28.64 13.42
N TYR A 274 2.31 -28.12 14.56
CA TYR A 274 1.60 -28.18 15.83
C TYR A 274 0.25 -27.43 15.77
N TYR A 275 0.24 -26.22 15.21
CA TYR A 275 -0.98 -25.44 15.07
C TYR A 275 -1.72 -25.70 13.76
N ASN A 276 -1.23 -26.51 12.81
CA ASN A 276 -1.85 -26.66 11.49
C ASN A 276 -2.13 -25.28 10.83
N ILE A 277 -1.09 -24.47 10.71
CA ILE A 277 -1.06 -23.17 10.01
C ILE A 277 -0.02 -23.29 8.90
N SER A 278 -0.29 -22.74 7.71
CA SER A 278 0.68 -22.79 6.63
C SER A 278 1.98 -22.07 7.01
N VAL A 279 3.11 -22.61 6.58
CA VAL A 279 4.43 -22.01 6.85
C VAL A 279 4.52 -20.58 6.33
N GLU A 280 3.85 -20.27 5.22
CA GLU A 280 3.85 -18.94 4.63
C GLU A 280 3.00 -17.96 5.45
N ASP A 281 1.85 -18.40 5.96
CA ASP A 281 1.00 -17.55 6.81
C ASP A 281 1.65 -17.30 8.16
N LEU A 282 2.34 -18.30 8.74
CA LEU A 282 3.09 -18.13 9.97
C LEU A 282 4.26 -17.14 9.79
N LEU A 283 4.96 -17.20 8.66
CA LEU A 283 6.01 -16.23 8.35
C LEU A 283 5.46 -14.81 8.23
N LYS A 284 4.29 -14.62 7.58
CA LYS A 284 3.63 -13.30 7.52
C LYS A 284 3.30 -12.77 8.91
N LEU A 285 2.80 -13.63 9.80
CA LEU A 285 2.51 -13.27 11.19
C LEU A 285 3.76 -12.84 11.97
N GLU A 286 4.92 -13.47 11.73
CA GLU A 286 6.18 -13.05 12.35
C GLU A 286 6.67 -11.69 11.85
N ILE A 287 6.55 -11.43 10.54
CA ILE A 287 6.91 -10.13 9.95
C ILE A 287 6.02 -9.03 10.53
N GLU A 288 4.71 -9.28 10.58
CA GLU A 288 3.72 -8.38 11.17
C GLU A 288 4.03 -8.07 12.65
N LEU A 289 4.44 -9.09 13.43
CA LEU A 289 4.87 -8.91 14.82
C LEU A 289 6.09 -8.00 14.92
N ILE A 290 7.11 -8.21 14.08
CA ILE A 290 8.34 -7.40 14.10
C ILE A 290 8.04 -5.96 13.65
N ASN A 291 7.18 -5.77 12.65
CA ASN A 291 6.72 -4.45 12.22
C ASN A 291 5.99 -3.71 13.36
N ARG A 292 5.15 -4.40 14.14
CA ARG A 292 4.45 -3.82 15.31
C ARG A 292 5.39 -3.36 16.42
N LEU A 293 6.57 -3.94 16.51
CA LEU A 293 7.62 -3.55 17.45
C LEU A 293 8.47 -2.38 16.92
N GLY A 294 8.09 -1.81 15.77
CA GLY A 294 8.75 -0.64 15.20
C GLY A 294 9.92 -0.96 14.27
N PHE A 295 10.09 -2.21 13.85
CA PHE A 295 11.15 -2.61 12.92
C PHE A 295 10.56 -2.93 11.55
N GLN A 296 10.97 -2.22 10.52
CA GLN A 296 10.61 -2.60 9.15
C GLN A 296 11.50 -3.71 8.62
N VAL A 297 10.89 -4.78 8.12
CA VAL A 297 11.63 -5.91 7.56
C VAL A 297 11.43 -6.00 6.05
N LYS A 298 12.53 -5.88 5.30
CA LYS A 298 12.53 -6.15 3.86
C LYS A 298 13.14 -7.53 3.60
N ILE A 299 12.31 -8.48 3.17
CA ILE A 299 12.74 -9.86 2.91
C ILE A 299 12.87 -10.10 1.41
N ASN A 300 14.05 -10.58 0.97
CA ASN A 300 14.22 -11.11 -0.38
C ASN A 300 13.96 -12.63 -0.43
N GLY A 301 13.83 -13.23 -1.62
CA GLY A 301 13.59 -14.68 -1.75
C GLY A 301 14.62 -15.58 -1.06
N SER A 302 15.88 -15.14 -1.00
CA SER A 302 16.96 -15.82 -0.25
C SER A 302 16.75 -15.76 1.27
N ASP A 303 16.30 -14.62 1.78
CA ASP A 303 16.13 -14.38 3.21
C ASP A 303 14.93 -15.16 3.75
N LYS A 304 13.84 -15.25 2.95
CA LYS A 304 12.71 -16.14 3.24
C LYS A 304 13.19 -17.58 3.46
N SER A 305 14.07 -18.08 2.60
CA SER A 305 14.62 -19.45 2.73
C SER A 305 15.51 -19.64 3.95
N ARG A 306 16.22 -18.60 4.40
CA ARG A 306 17.01 -18.62 5.64
C ARG A 306 16.10 -18.60 6.86
N TRP A 307 15.09 -17.73 6.90
CA TRP A 307 14.13 -17.63 7.99
C TRP A 307 13.42 -18.97 8.26
N LEU A 308 13.02 -19.67 7.21
CA LEU A 308 12.36 -20.99 7.31
C LEU A 308 13.22 -22.10 7.92
N LYS A 309 14.53 -21.87 8.08
CA LYS A 309 15.45 -22.82 8.74
C LYS A 309 15.56 -22.58 10.25
N HIS A 310 15.14 -21.41 10.73
CA HIS A 310 15.16 -20.98 12.14
C HIS A 310 13.78 -21.13 12.80
#